data_AF-A0A1J5PLM4-F1
#
_entry.id   AF-A0A1J5PLM4-F1
#
_cell.length_a   1.000
_cell.length_b   1.000
_cell.length_c   1.000
_cell.angle_alpha   90.00
_cell.angle_beta   90.00
_cell.angle_gamma   90.00
#
_symmetry.space_group_name_H-M   'P 1'
#
loop_
_entity.id
_entity.type
_entity.pdbx_description
1 polymer ?
#
loop_
_entity_poly.entity_id
_entity_poly.type
_entity_poly.pdbx_seq_one_letter_code
_entity_poly.pdbx_strand_id
1 'polypeptide(L)' 'MPSVFFSLGGYDPAKIAAAKAKGEFLPGNHTPQFAPVPEPTIRTGVEAMTLAVMSAAQP' A
#
# COMPACT_ATOMS: atom_id res chain seq x y z
N MET A 1 13.98 17.93 7.60
CA MET A 1 12.61 17.87 7.06
C MET A 1 11.89 16.72 7.76
N PRO A 2 10.82 16.95 8.54
CA PRO A 2 9.99 15.86 9.01
C PRO A 2 9.22 15.24 7.83
N SER A 3 9.27 13.92 7.70
CA SER A 3 8.56 13.18 6.65
C SER A 3 7.90 11.93 7.23
N VAL A 4 6.82 11.48 6.58
CA VAL A 4 6.08 10.27 6.92
C VAL A 4 5.96 9.40 5.68
N PHE A 5 5.96 8.08 5.88
CA PHE A 5 5.74 7.10 4.83
C PHE A 5 4.57 6.20 5.21
N PHE A 6 3.61 6.03 4.30
CA PHE A 6 2.45 5.18 4.50
C PHE A 6 2.63 3.84 3.77
N SER A 7 2.46 2.74 4.48
CA SER A 7 2.38 1.40 3.89
C SER A 7 0.92 1.02 3.68
N LEU A 8 0.40 1.25 2.47
CA LEU A 8 -1.02 1.12 2.13
C LEU A 8 -1.43 -0.28 1.63
N GLY A 9 -0.45 -1.17 1.42
CA GLY A 9 -0.67 -2.42 0.69
C GLY A 9 -0.75 -2.19 -0.81
N GLY A 10 -0.98 -3.27 -1.57
CA GLY A 10 -1.06 -3.17 -3.03
C GLY A 10 -1.23 -4.50 -3.75
N TYR A 11 -1.03 -5.64 -3.10
CA TYR A 11 -1.30 -6.95 -3.71
C TYR A 11 -2.69 -7.45 -3.37
N ASP A 12 -3.26 -8.23 -4.29
CA ASP A 12 -4.45 -9.05 -4.03
C ASP A 12 -4.19 -9.95 -2.82
N PRO A 13 -5.07 -9.96 -1.79
CA PRO A 13 -4.93 -10.81 -0.61
C PRO A 13 -4.72 -12.29 -0.94
N ALA A 14 -5.33 -12.81 -2.01
CA ALA A 14 -5.15 -14.19 -2.44
C ALA A 14 -3.72 -14.45 -2.93
N LYS A 15 -3.09 -13.49 -3.61
CA LYS A 15 -1.68 -13.59 -4.03
C LYS A 15 -0.73 -13.56 -2.84
N ILE A 16 -1.03 -12.73 -1.83
CA ILE A 16 -0.25 -12.69 -0.58
C ILE A 16 -0.35 -14.05 0.15
N ALA A 17 -1.56 -14.58 0.29
CA ALA A 17 -1.79 -15.86 0.94
C ALA A 17 -1.09 -17.02 0.20
N ALA A 18 -1.15 -17.03 -1.13
CA ALA A 18 -0.48 -18.03 -1.95
C ALA A 18 1.05 -17.96 -1.84
N ALA A 19 1.64 -16.76 -1.90
CA ALA A 19 3.09 -16.58 -1.73
C ALA A 19 3.53 -17.03 -0.32
N LYS A 20 2.78 -16.64 0.72
CA LYS A 20 3.04 -17.06 2.10
C LYS A 20 2.98 -18.58 2.28
N ALA A 21 2.00 -19.26 1.68
CA ALA A 21 1.88 -20.72 1.75
C ALA A 21 3.05 -21.44 1.09
N LYS A 22 3.71 -20.82 0.11
CA LYS A 22 4.90 -21.34 -0.58
C LYS A 22 6.23 -20.89 0.06
N GLY A 23 6.19 -20.02 1.08
CA GLY A 23 7.41 -19.41 1.64
C GLY A 23 8.09 -18.41 0.68
N GLU A 24 7.35 -17.88 -0.30
CA GLU A 24 7.84 -16.95 -1.31
C GLU A 24 7.57 -15.49 -0.91
N PHE A 25 8.41 -14.58 -1.41
CA PHE A 25 8.21 -13.14 -1.27
C PHE A 25 7.68 -12.55 -2.57
N LEU A 26 6.67 -11.69 -2.46
CA LEU A 26 6.21 -10.91 -3.61
C LEU A 26 7.23 -9.80 -3.93
N PRO A 27 7.37 -9.41 -5.22
CA PRO A 27 8.23 -8.29 -5.61
C PRO A 27 7.89 -7.03 -4.82
N GLY A 28 8.91 -6.31 -4.35
CA GLY A 28 8.75 -5.05 -3.63
C GLY A 28 9.02 -3.84 -4.50
N ASN A 29 8.87 -2.65 -3.91
CA ASN A 29 9.29 -1.38 -4.52
C ASN A 29 10.72 -1.50 -5.12
N HIS A 30 10.97 -0.75 -6.20
CA HIS A 30 12.24 -0.74 -6.96
C HIS A 30 12.55 -2.02 -7.76
N THR A 31 11.63 -2.96 -7.87
CA THR A 31 11.73 -4.08 -8.81
C THR A 31 10.90 -3.82 -10.06
N PRO A 32 11.31 -4.31 -11.26
CA PRO A 32 10.51 -4.16 -12.48
C PRO A 32 9.22 -5.01 -12.47
N GLN A 33 9.08 -5.94 -11.51
CA GLN A 33 7.92 -6.81 -11.34
C GLN A 33 6.94 -6.30 -10.28
N PHE A 34 7.22 -5.17 -9.63
CA PHE A 34 6.29 -4.58 -8.68
C PHE A 34 5.05 -4.05 -9.40
N ALA A 35 3.92 -4.71 -9.17
CA ALA A 35 2.68 -4.43 -9.86
C ALA A 35 1.50 -4.45 -8.88
N PRO A 36 1.24 -3.34 -8.16
CA PRO A 36 0.07 -3.20 -7.32
C PRO A 36 -1.25 -3.31 -8.10
N VAL A 37 -2.30 -3.80 -7.44
CA VAL A 37 -3.67 -3.84 -7.98
C VAL A 37 -4.19 -2.40 -8.06
N PRO A 38 -4.49 -1.86 -9.27
CA PRO A 38 -4.61 -0.41 -9.45
C PRO A 38 -5.69 0.25 -8.60
N GLU A 39 -6.94 -0.19 -8.74
CA GLU A 39 -8.11 0.45 -8.12
C GLU A 39 -8.05 0.50 -6.58
N PRO A 40 -7.85 -0.62 -5.86
CA PRO A 40 -7.87 -0.59 -4.39
C PRO A 40 -6.63 0.11 -3.82
N THR A 41 -5.48 0.05 -4.51
CA THR A 41 -4.26 0.73 -4.06
C THR A 41 -4.43 2.24 -4.12
N ILE A 42 -4.95 2.77 -5.24
CA ILE A 42 -5.16 4.21 -5.41
C ILE A 42 -6.23 4.71 -4.44
N ARG A 43 -7.37 4.00 -4.34
CA ARG A 43 -8.46 4.37 -3.43
C ARG A 43 -7.97 4.47 -1.98
N THR A 44 -7.26 3.45 -1.50
CA THR A 44 -6.74 3.41 -0.12
C THR A 44 -5.76 4.55 0.14
N GLY A 45 -4.91 4.89 -0.84
CA GLY A 45 -3.98 6.01 -0.71
C GLY A 45 -4.66 7.36 -0.62
N VAL A 46 -5.67 7.61 -1.46
CA VAL A 46 -6.45 8.84 -1.40
C VAL A 46 -7.15 8.95 -0.04
N GLU A 47 -7.85 7.91 0.39
CA GLU A 47 -8.56 7.90 1.68
C GLU A 47 -7.61 8.16 2.85
N ALA A 48 -6.49 7.43 2.92
CA ALA A 48 -5.51 7.58 4.00
C ALA A 48 -4.91 9.00 4.04
N MET A 49 -4.54 9.57 2.89
CA MET A 49 -3.96 10.91 2.83
C MET A 49 -4.99 11.99 3.16
N THR A 50 -6.23 11.87 2.67
CA THR A 50 -7.32 12.80 3.01
C THR A 50 -7.61 12.78 4.50
N LEU A 51 -7.74 11.59 5.10
CA LEU A 51 -7.97 11.46 6.54
C LEU A 51 -6.80 11.99 7.37
N ALA A 52 -5.56 11.79 6.93
CA ALA A 52 -4.39 12.33 7.62
C ALA A 52 -4.43 13.87 7.67
N VAL A 53 -4.75 14.53 6.56
CA VAL A 53 -4.90 15.99 6.52
C VAL A 53 -6.06 16.46 7.38
N MET A 54 -7.23 15.82 7.26
CA MET A 54 -8.41 16.17 8.06
C MET A 54 -8.12 16.05 9.56
N SER A 55 -7.42 14.99 9.98
CA SER A 55 -7.09 14.76 11.39
C SER A 55 -6.05 15.75 11.92
N ALA A 56 -5.09 16.17 11.08
CA ALA A 56 -4.03 17.08 11.48
C ALA A 56 -4.45 18.56 11.43
N ALA A 57 -5.40 18.92 10.56
CA ALA A 57 -5.83 20.31 10.33
C ALA A 57 -7.16 20.66 11.03
N GLN A 58 -7.72 19.73 11.81
CA GLN A 58 -8.87 20.01 12.67
C GLN A 58 -8.50 21.10 13.71
N PRO A 59 -9.38 22.10 13.94
CA PRO A 59 -9.15 23.14 14.94
C PRO A 59 -9.15 22.60 16.38
#